data_AF-X1F6W8-F1
#
_entry.id   AF-X1F6W8-F1
#
_cell.length_a   1.000
_cell.length_b   1.000
_cell.length_c   1.000
_cell.angle_alpha   90.00
_cell.angle_beta   90.00
_cell.angle_gamma   90.00
#
_symmetry.space_group_name_H-M   'P 1'
#
loop_
_entity.id
_entity.type
_entity.pdbx_description
1 polymer ?
#
loop_
_entity_poly.entity_id
_entity_poly.type
_entity_poly.pdbx_seq_one_letter_code
_entity_poly.pdbx_strand_id
1 'polypeptide(L)'
;MVKIAPKKEITTTKEQVNNVRETRRILRKFGRKRGNLIPILQKVQDKLGYLPREVMLEIAEFLGVPGIDVYSVVTFYNQFRLNPP
;
A
#
# COMPACT_ATOMS: atom_id res chain seq x y z
N MET A 1 21.41 26.70 -19.84
CA MET A 1 21.52 25.22 -19.82
C MET A 1 21.03 24.74 -18.46
N VAL A 2 19.75 24.42 -18.32
CA VAL A 2 19.17 23.95 -17.06
C VAL A 2 19.58 22.49 -16.89
N LYS A 3 20.39 22.19 -15.86
CA LYS A 3 20.70 20.81 -15.47
C LYS A 3 19.40 20.19 -14.93
N ILE A 4 18.70 19.48 -15.79
CA ILE A 4 17.57 18.63 -15.40
C ILE A 4 18.19 17.49 -14.59
N ALA A 5 17.99 17.50 -13.28
CA ALA A 5 18.41 16.41 -12.41
C ALA A 5 17.80 15.10 -12.94
N PRO A 6 18.55 13.99 -12.96
CA PRO A 6 18.06 12.74 -13.50
C PRO A 6 16.85 12.30 -12.68
N LYS A 7 15.75 11.95 -13.37
CA LYS A 7 14.59 11.28 -12.78
C LYS A 7 15.12 10.10 -11.96
N LYS A 8 14.89 10.06 -10.65
CA LYS A 8 15.25 8.92 -9.79
C LYS A 8 14.75 7.64 -10.46
N GLU A 9 15.68 6.83 -10.96
CA GLU A 9 15.42 5.44 -11.29
C GLU A 9 14.95 4.76 -10.00
N ILE A 10 13.68 4.40 -9.95
CA ILE A 10 13.10 3.64 -8.85
C ILE A 10 13.54 2.19 -9.05
N THR A 11 14.73 1.84 -8.58
CA THR A 11 15.11 0.44 -8.40
C THR A 11 14.17 -0.15 -7.34
N THR A 12 13.06 -0.75 -7.78
CA THR A 12 12.10 -1.43 -6.89
C THR A 12 12.84 -2.59 -6.22
N THR A 13 12.90 -2.59 -4.89
CA THR A 13 13.63 -3.64 -4.15
C THR A 13 12.89 -4.98 -4.26
N LYS A 14 13.61 -6.10 -4.11
CA LYS A 14 13.00 -7.45 -4.09
C LYS A 14 11.88 -7.56 -3.05
N GLU A 15 12.03 -6.87 -1.93
CA GLU A 15 11.04 -6.81 -0.85
C GLU A 15 9.77 -6.08 -1.27
N GLN A 16 9.88 -4.91 -1.90
CA GLN A 16 8.74 -4.15 -2.42
C GLN A 16 7.94 -4.97 -3.44
N VAL A 17 8.63 -5.65 -4.37
CA VAL A 17 7.99 -6.56 -5.34
C VAL A 17 7.22 -7.68 -4.63
N ASN A 18 7.82 -8.27 -3.59
CA ASN A 18 7.19 -9.33 -2.82
C ASN A 18 5.96 -8.82 -2.04
N ASN A 19 6.05 -7.66 -1.39
CA ASN A 19 4.96 -7.04 -0.64
C ASN A 19 3.75 -6.75 -1.53
N VAL A 20 3.99 -6.18 -2.72
CA VAL A 20 2.93 -5.94 -3.71
C VAL A 20 2.32 -7.26 -4.20
N ARG A 21 3.15 -8.28 -4.46
CA ARG A 21 2.66 -9.61 -4.89
C ARG A 21 1.76 -10.26 -3.84
N GLU A 22 2.15 -10.25 -2.57
CA GLU A 22 1.35 -10.77 -1.47
C GLU A 22 0.07 -9.96 -1.27
N THR A 23 0.15 -8.63 -1.40
CA THR A 23 -1.02 -7.74 -1.36
C THR A 23 -2.03 -8.12 -2.44
N ARG A 24 -1.60 -8.25 -3.71
CA ARG A 24 -2.45 -8.70 -4.82
C ARG A 24 -3.12 -10.05 -4.56
N ARG A 25 -2.40 -11.00 -3.94
CA ARG A 25 -2.97 -12.30 -3.55
C ARG A 25 -4.11 -12.16 -2.55
N ILE A 26 -4.00 -11.24 -1.59
CA ILE A 26 -5.05 -10.95 -0.61
C ILE A 26 -6.24 -10.26 -1.30
N LEU A 27 -5.98 -9.24 -2.13
CA LEU A 27 -7.01 -8.45 -2.80
C LEU A 27 -7.97 -9.28 -3.67
N ARG A 28 -7.49 -10.38 -4.27
CA ARG A 28 -8.33 -11.31 -5.05
C ARG A 28 -9.50 -11.91 -4.27
N LYS A 29 -9.48 -11.86 -2.93
CA LYS A 29 -10.54 -12.38 -2.06
C LYS A 29 -11.59 -11.33 -1.69
N PHE A 30 -11.41 -10.08 -2.12
CA PHE A 30 -12.27 -8.95 -1.77
C PHE A 30 -12.97 -8.37 -3.00
N GLY A 31 -14.13 -7.74 -2.78
CA GLY A 31 -14.77 -6.90 -3.79
C GLY A 31 -14.13 -5.50 -3.85
N ARG A 32 -14.34 -4.78 -4.96
CA ARG A 32 -13.80 -3.42 -5.18
C ARG A 32 -14.63 -2.29 -4.53
N LYS A 33 -15.31 -2.56 -3.41
CA LYS A 33 -16.12 -1.56 -2.72
C LYS A 33 -15.26 -0.79 -1.72
N ARG A 34 -15.42 0.53 -1.64
CA ARG A 34 -14.70 1.40 -0.67
C ARG A 34 -14.83 0.92 0.78
N GLY A 35 -15.98 0.35 1.16
CA GLY A 35 -16.20 -0.24 2.49
C GLY A 35 -15.25 -1.39 2.86
N ASN A 36 -14.55 -1.97 1.89
CA ASN A 36 -13.56 -3.02 2.13
C ASN A 36 -12.16 -2.48 2.52
N LEU A 37 -11.95 -1.16 2.54
CA LEU A 37 -10.64 -0.57 2.83
C LEU A 37 -10.07 -1.05 4.17
N ILE A 38 -10.82 -0.92 5.27
CA ILE A 38 -10.35 -1.30 6.61
C ILE A 38 -10.07 -2.81 6.71
N PRO A 39 -10.99 -3.71 6.31
CA PRO A 39 -10.70 -5.15 6.31
C PRO A 39 -9.50 -5.55 5.46
N ILE A 40 -9.30 -4.90 4.31
CA ILE A 40 -8.13 -5.16 3.45
C ILE A 40 -6.85 -4.72 4.15
N LEU A 41 -6.80 -3.50 4.69
CA LEU A 41 -5.62 -2.97 5.39
C LEU A 41 -5.23 -3.88 6.57
N GLN A 42 -6.22 -4.33 7.36
CA GLN A 42 -6.00 -5.28 8.45
C GLN A 42 -5.40 -6.59 7.93
N LYS A 43 -6.02 -7.18 6.89
CA LYS A 43 -5.56 -8.48 6.38
C LYS A 43 -4.16 -8.43 5.77
N VAL A 44 -3.82 -7.32 5.12
CA VAL A 44 -2.50 -7.11 4.55
C VAL A 44 -1.47 -6.87 5.65
N GLN A 45 -1.79 -6.06 6.65
CA GLN A 45 -0.91 -5.87 7.81
C GLN A 45 -0.69 -7.18 8.58
N ASP A 46 -1.71 -8.01 8.78
CA ASP A 46 -1.55 -9.32 9.43
C ASP A 46 -0.56 -10.21 8.67
N LYS A 47 -0.48 -10.05 7.34
CA LYS A 47 0.41 -10.83 6.48
C LYS A 47 1.83 -10.26 6.42
N LEU A 48 1.98 -8.94 6.39
CA LEU A 48 3.27 -8.27 6.17
C LEU A 48 3.89 -7.70 7.46
N GLY A 49 3.12 -7.56 8.54
CA GLY A 49 3.51 -6.93 9.80
C GLY A 49 3.34 -5.40 9.84
N TYR A 50 3.31 -4.76 8.67
CA TYR A 50 3.22 -3.31 8.47
C TYR A 50 2.68 -2.99 7.06
N LEU A 51 2.42 -1.72 6.77
CA LEU A 51 1.81 -1.21 5.54
C LEU A 51 2.74 -0.19 4.87
N PRO A 52 3.72 -0.64 4.07
CA PRO A 52 4.60 0.26 3.33
C PRO A 52 3.85 0.99 2.21
N ARG A 53 4.47 2.04 1.68
CA ARG A 53 3.85 2.94 0.70
C ARG A 53 3.33 2.21 -0.56
N GLU A 54 4.12 1.32 -1.12
CA GLU A 54 3.75 0.57 -2.33
C GLU A 54 2.52 -0.32 -2.11
N VAL A 55 2.37 -0.87 -0.90
CA VAL A 55 1.21 -1.68 -0.51
C VAL A 55 -0.04 -0.82 -0.39
N MET A 56 0.07 0.35 0.24
CA MET A 56 -1.06 1.29 0.36
C MET A 56 -1.53 1.78 -1.02
N LEU A 57 -0.60 2.04 -1.94
CA LEU A 57 -0.93 2.43 -3.31
C LEU A 57 -1.63 1.32 -4.09
N GLU A 58 -1.15 0.07 -3.95
CA GLU A 58 -1.79 -1.09 -4.60
C GLU A 58 -3.23 -1.28 -4.08
N ILE A 59 -3.47 -1.07 -2.78
CA ILE A 59 -4.81 -1.12 -2.19
C ILE A 59 -5.69 0.02 -2.72
N ALA A 60 -5.14 1.23 -2.82
CA ALA A 60 -5.85 2.40 -3.32
C ALA A 60 -6.29 2.21 -4.79
N GLU A 61 -5.37 1.72 -5.63
CA GLU A 61 -5.63 1.40 -7.04
C GLU A 61 -6.71 0.33 -7.18
N PHE A 62 -6.62 -0.75 -6.39
CA PHE A 62 -7.61 -1.83 -6.42
C PHE A 62 -9.03 -1.37 -6.06
N LEU A 63 -9.15 -0.48 -5.08
CA LEU A 63 -10.44 0.05 -4.61
C LEU A 63 -10.92 1.26 -5.42
N GLY A 64 -10.10 1.79 -6.33
CA GLY A 64 -10.42 2.99 -7.10
C GLY A 64 -10.54 4.25 -6.23
N VAL A 65 -9.76 4.34 -5.15
CA VAL A 65 -9.75 5.49 -4.23
C VAL A 65 -8.42 6.24 -4.32
N PRO A 66 -8.38 7.54 -3.97
CA PRO A 66 -7.13 8.28 -3.87
C PRO A 66 -6.18 7.64 -2.83
N GLY A 67 -4.88 7.58 -3.13
CA GLY A 67 -3.88 7.09 -2.17
C GLY A 67 -3.83 7.91 -0.88
N ILE A 68 -4.19 9.19 -0.93
CA ILE A 68 -4.29 10.05 0.26
C ILE A 68 -5.39 9.57 1.21
N ASP A 69 -6.51 9.05 0.70
CA ASP A 69 -7.61 8.53 1.53
C ASP A 69 -7.13 7.30 2.32
N VAL A 70 -6.33 6.44 1.69
CA VAL A 70 -5.70 5.30 2.36
C VAL A 70 -4.73 5.78 3.43
N TYR A 71 -3.88 6.76 3.10
CA TYR A 71 -2.92 7.33 4.03
C TYR A 71 -3.60 7.97 5.25
N SER A 72 -4.66 8.75 5.04
CA SER A 72 -5.44 9.36 6.12
C SER A 72 -6.06 8.32 7.05
N VAL A 73 -6.52 7.19 6.51
CA VAL A 73 -7.06 6.10 7.33
C VAL A 73 -5.96 5.47 8.18
N VAL A 74 -4.81 5.11 7.59
CA VAL A 74 -3.75 4.43 8.35
C VAL A 74 -3.07 5.33 9.39
N THR A 75 -3.04 6.64 9.19
CA THR A 75 -2.52 7.58 10.20
C THR A 75 -3.54 7.92 11.28
N PHE A 76 -4.84 7.83 11.00
CA PHE A 76 -5.90 8.09 11.97
C PHE A 76 -6.08 6.94 12.97
N TYR A 77 -5.95 5.68 12.52
CA TYR A 77 -6.11 4.52 13.38
C TYR A 77 -4.76 3.98 13.88
N ASN A 78 -4.52 4.10 15.18
CA ASN A 78 -3.29 3.63 15.86
C ASN A 78 -2.96 2.14 15.69
N GLN A 79 -3.93 1.32 15.26
CA GLN A 79 -3.71 -0.10 15.00
C GLN A 79 -2.79 -0.37 13.80
N PHE A 80 -2.65 0.60 12.89
CA PHE A 80 -1.87 0.43 11.67
C PHE A 80 -0.42 0.87 11.86
N ARG A 81 0.52 0.05 11.38
CA ARG A 81 1.95 0.29 11.41
C ARG A 81 2.45 0.57 10.00
N LEU A 82 3.13 1.71 9.84
CA LEU A 82 3.72 2.12 8.55
C LEU A 82 5.15 1.65 8.38
N ASN A 83 5.81 1.31 9.49
CA ASN A 83 7.20 0.88 9.53
C ASN A 83 7.28 -0.57 10.02
N PRO A 84 8.29 -1.33 9.58
CA PRO A 84 8.54 -2.66 10.10
C PRO A 84 8.77 -2.62 11.63
N PRO A 85 8.40 -3.69 12.35
CA PRO A 85 8.69 -3.85 13.77
C PRO A 85 10.18 -4.01 14.07
#